data_AF-A0A7C2KA03-F1
#
_entry.id   AF-A0A7C2KA03-F1
#
_cell.length_a   1.000
_cell.length_b   1.000
_cell.length_c   1.000
_cell.angle_alpha   90.00
_cell.angle_beta   90.00
_cell.angle_gamma   90.00
#
_symmetry.space_group_name_H-M   'P 1'
#
loop_
_entity.id
_entity.type
_entity.pdbx_description
1 polymer ?
#
loop_
_entity_poly.entity_id
_entity_poly.type
_entity_poly.pdbx_seq_one_letter_code
_entity_poly.pdbx_strand_id
1 'polypeptide(L)'
;MTNLGQMSLARSVVAFNTATGAGGGIRNDGTLTIDQSTIANNEVLAGPGGGIENRGVLILRNSTVSQNRATSLAAALFNGSGASAILNNVTVFANAAPTGAPSTGTGGVFNEPGGWVRISNSILSVNAFGATYDEADCMGSIESAGYNLLGSLADCALTGDLTGNLVGIDPRLEPMASVDPAGTWGYPPLADSPAIDTANPAPMGSSDTACETIDQRGMVRPIGAVCDIGAYESEFGLVATPSSTPTTTDTPTETPTATATDTPTGTPSSTPSSTPTATLTPPSDLLFADDFESADLAAWSSARTDGGDLTVSAEAALGGGFGLQATIDDNRPIYVVDQSPAGETAYRARFAFDPNGSSMTGPRPAVLFAAGRESGRMAFLIEVRAAGAGYEARAVAMQSGPRFATPWRALDDQPHVFEIEWRAATGVQARDGGLLFVVDAHPAGGALDLRNPGWRVDLVRLGAVSLAGSWTRGDWYFDEVASWRPDVPGGL
;
A
#
# COMPACT_ATOMS: atom_id res chain seq x y z
N MET A 1 -12.85 13.59 -20.03
CA MET A 1 -12.51 14.18 -21.36
C MET A 1 -13.09 13.31 -22.47
N THR A 2 -13.38 13.83 -23.66
CA THR A 2 -14.05 13.06 -24.75
C THR A 2 -13.25 13.11 -26.05
N ASN A 3 -12.99 11.95 -26.66
CA ASN A 3 -12.42 11.83 -28.00
C ASN A 3 -13.48 11.37 -29.01
N LEU A 4 -13.65 12.12 -30.10
CA LEU A 4 -14.53 11.80 -31.24
C LEU A 4 -13.75 11.56 -32.55
N GLY A 5 -12.41 11.58 -32.51
CA GLY A 5 -11.53 11.51 -33.67
C GLY A 5 -10.26 10.75 -33.35
N GLN A 6 -9.09 11.28 -33.70
CA GLN A 6 -7.81 10.72 -33.27
C GLN A 6 -7.23 11.54 -32.11
N MET A 7 -6.78 10.85 -31.06
CA MET A 7 -6.19 11.44 -29.87
C MET A 7 -5.00 10.59 -29.42
N SER A 8 -3.93 11.25 -28.97
CA SER A 8 -2.80 10.61 -28.33
C SER A 8 -2.52 11.29 -26.99
N LEU A 9 -2.38 10.49 -25.94
CA LEU A 9 -1.88 10.92 -24.64
C LEU A 9 -0.54 10.23 -24.41
N ALA A 10 0.49 11.01 -24.17
CA ALA A 10 1.81 10.52 -23.79
C ALA A 10 2.25 11.25 -22.51
N ARG A 11 2.85 10.54 -21.55
CA ARG A 11 3.42 11.15 -20.33
C ARG A 11 2.45 12.10 -19.62
N SER A 12 1.22 11.65 -19.46
CA SER A 12 0.08 12.45 -19.03
C SER A 12 -0.59 11.88 -17.79
N VAL A 13 -1.14 12.74 -16.94
CA VAL A 13 -1.99 12.32 -15.81
C VAL A 13 -3.41 12.82 -16.02
N VAL A 14 -4.34 11.89 -16.17
CA VAL A 14 -5.79 12.15 -16.14
C VAL A 14 -6.31 11.67 -14.80
N ALA A 15 -6.43 12.58 -13.84
CA ALA A 15 -6.78 12.21 -12.47
C ALA A 15 -7.72 13.19 -11.77
N PHE A 16 -8.41 12.69 -10.73
CA PHE A 16 -9.33 13.44 -9.87
C PHE A 16 -10.49 14.12 -10.62
N ASN A 17 -10.91 13.57 -11.76
CA ASN A 17 -12.08 14.04 -12.49
C ASN A 17 -13.35 13.34 -11.97
N THR A 18 -14.46 14.08 -11.91
CA THR A 18 -15.79 13.51 -11.59
C THR A 18 -16.73 13.74 -12.76
N ALA A 19 -17.37 12.67 -13.27
CA ALA A 19 -18.40 12.76 -14.29
C ALA A 19 -19.77 12.28 -13.77
N THR A 20 -20.84 12.92 -14.24
CA THR A 20 -22.23 12.49 -14.00
C THR A 20 -22.74 11.46 -15.02
N GLY A 21 -22.03 11.31 -16.15
CA GLY A 21 -22.33 10.35 -17.21
C GLY A 21 -21.38 9.16 -17.19
N ALA A 22 -20.68 8.91 -18.30
CA ALA A 22 -19.72 7.81 -18.45
C ALA A 22 -18.33 8.32 -18.86
N GLY A 23 -17.28 7.54 -18.61
CA GLY A 23 -15.89 7.93 -18.92
C GLY A 23 -15.35 9.02 -17.99
N GLY A 24 -15.27 8.73 -16.69
CA GLY A 24 -14.95 9.69 -15.62
C GLY A 24 -13.63 10.43 -15.85
N GLY A 25 -12.58 9.68 -16.15
CA GLY A 25 -11.36 10.22 -16.74
C GLY A 25 -11.56 10.51 -18.22
N ILE A 26 -11.79 9.46 -19.02
CA ILE A 26 -11.78 9.51 -20.49
C ILE A 26 -12.98 8.76 -21.08
N ARG A 27 -13.63 9.36 -22.07
CA ARG A 27 -14.52 8.70 -23.01
C ARG A 27 -13.91 8.72 -24.41
N ASN A 28 -13.86 7.57 -25.08
CA ASN A 28 -13.35 7.41 -26.43
C ASN A 28 -14.40 6.82 -27.37
N ASP A 29 -14.94 7.63 -28.27
CA ASP A 29 -15.76 7.19 -29.40
C ASP A 29 -14.96 7.13 -30.72
N GLY A 30 -13.65 7.42 -30.68
CA GLY A 30 -12.74 7.46 -31.84
C GLY A 30 -11.53 6.51 -31.70
N THR A 31 -10.37 6.93 -32.18
CA THR A 31 -9.08 6.23 -31.94
C THR A 31 -8.27 6.98 -30.89
N LEU A 32 -7.91 6.29 -29.81
CA LEU A 32 -7.15 6.82 -28.69
C LEU A 32 -5.93 5.95 -28.43
N THR A 33 -4.75 6.55 -28.49
CA THR A 33 -3.51 5.97 -27.98
C THR A 33 -3.16 6.61 -26.64
N ILE A 34 -2.80 5.79 -25.66
CA ILE A 34 -2.27 6.23 -24.37
C ILE A 34 -0.95 5.51 -24.13
N ASP A 35 0.11 6.27 -23.90
CA ASP A 35 1.47 5.80 -23.67
C ASP A 35 2.07 6.46 -22.43
N GLN A 36 2.82 5.70 -21.62
CA GLN A 36 3.55 6.23 -20.46
C GLN A 36 2.70 7.14 -19.54
N SER A 37 1.45 6.79 -19.26
CA SER A 37 0.48 7.72 -18.65
C SER A 37 -0.27 7.10 -17.47
N THR A 38 -0.85 7.96 -16.63
CA THR A 38 -1.67 7.57 -15.47
C THR A 38 -3.11 8.04 -15.63
N ILE A 39 -4.05 7.10 -15.51
CA ILE A 39 -5.49 7.40 -15.42
C ILE A 39 -5.92 6.95 -14.03
N ALA A 40 -6.04 7.87 -13.07
CA ALA A 40 -6.25 7.48 -11.69
C ALA A 40 -7.18 8.38 -10.87
N ASN A 41 -7.82 7.82 -9.83
CA ASN A 41 -8.71 8.57 -8.94
C ASN A 41 -9.85 9.33 -9.65
N ASN A 42 -10.27 8.89 -10.85
CA ASN A 42 -11.43 9.46 -11.53
C ASN A 42 -12.70 8.74 -11.07
N GLU A 43 -13.81 9.48 -10.94
CA GLU A 43 -15.08 8.98 -10.43
C GLU A 43 -16.23 9.21 -11.41
N VAL A 44 -17.05 8.18 -11.61
CA VAL A 44 -18.34 8.26 -12.30
C VAL A 44 -19.47 8.09 -11.28
N LEU A 45 -20.37 9.08 -11.22
CA LEU A 45 -21.52 9.07 -10.33
C LEU A 45 -22.70 8.25 -10.88
N ALA A 46 -22.91 8.21 -12.21
CA ALA A 46 -24.01 7.47 -12.83
C ALA A 46 -23.67 6.95 -14.25
N GLY A 47 -22.84 5.90 -14.32
CA GLY A 47 -22.44 5.29 -15.58
C GLY A 47 -21.20 4.38 -15.48
N PRO A 48 -20.78 3.80 -16.61
CA PRO A 48 -19.60 2.95 -16.70
C PRO A 48 -18.30 3.73 -16.99
N GLY A 49 -17.16 3.06 -16.79
CA GLY A 49 -15.85 3.56 -17.17
C GLY A 49 -15.37 4.68 -16.24
N GLY A 50 -15.12 4.36 -14.97
CA GLY A 50 -14.59 5.32 -13.99
C GLY A 50 -13.32 6.01 -14.49
N GLY A 51 -12.34 5.20 -14.92
CA GLY A 51 -11.15 5.66 -15.63
C GLY A 51 -11.44 5.93 -17.11
N ILE A 52 -11.79 4.88 -17.86
CA ILE A 52 -11.95 4.92 -19.31
C ILE A 52 -13.26 4.24 -19.74
N GLU A 53 -14.06 4.92 -20.58
CA GLU A 53 -15.11 4.32 -21.41
C GLU A 53 -14.63 4.28 -22.87
N ASN A 54 -14.49 3.09 -23.44
CA ASN A 54 -14.14 2.88 -24.85
C ASN A 54 -15.33 2.39 -25.67
N ARG A 55 -15.64 3.10 -26.74
CA ARG A 55 -16.61 2.75 -27.79
C ARG A 55 -15.99 2.74 -29.19
N GLY A 56 -14.69 3.00 -29.30
CA GLY A 56 -13.92 2.98 -30.54
C GLY A 56 -12.70 2.08 -30.42
N VAL A 57 -11.54 2.58 -30.83
CA VAL A 57 -10.25 1.88 -30.74
C VAL A 57 -9.39 2.52 -29.65
N LEU A 58 -8.94 1.70 -28.69
CA LEU A 58 -8.04 2.06 -27.61
C LEU A 58 -6.74 1.26 -27.72
N ILE A 59 -5.60 1.95 -27.67
CA ILE A 59 -4.28 1.35 -27.50
C ILE A 59 -3.69 1.92 -26.22
N LEU A 60 -3.34 1.06 -25.27
CA LEU A 60 -2.82 1.43 -23.96
C LEU A 60 -1.46 0.76 -23.76
N ARG A 61 -0.43 1.56 -23.50
CA ARG A 61 0.97 1.10 -23.38
C ARG A 61 1.68 1.75 -22.21
N ASN A 62 2.52 1.00 -21.51
CA ASN A 62 3.34 1.51 -20.40
C ASN A 62 2.54 2.40 -19.43
N SER A 63 1.30 2.03 -19.13
CA SER A 63 0.35 2.96 -18.50
C SER A 63 -0.33 2.33 -17.30
N THR A 64 -0.61 3.15 -16.30
CA THR A 64 -1.26 2.75 -15.05
C THR A 64 -2.70 3.27 -15.02
N VAL A 65 -3.68 2.38 -14.89
CA VAL A 65 -5.10 2.70 -14.68
C VAL A 65 -5.48 2.24 -13.28
N SER A 66 -5.65 3.16 -12.32
CA SER A 66 -5.80 2.77 -10.91
C SER A 66 -6.66 3.65 -10.03
N GLN A 67 -7.21 3.11 -8.94
CA GLN A 67 -8.03 3.87 -7.98
C GLN A 67 -9.22 4.62 -8.60
N ASN A 68 -9.62 4.29 -9.83
CA ASN A 68 -10.80 4.87 -10.45
C ASN A 68 -12.06 4.23 -9.86
N ARG A 69 -13.17 4.96 -9.90
CA ARG A 69 -14.45 4.57 -9.30
C ARG A 69 -15.59 4.76 -10.27
N ALA A 70 -16.51 3.79 -10.30
CA ALA A 70 -17.76 3.89 -11.05
C ALA A 70 -18.91 3.30 -10.25
N THR A 71 -20.13 3.67 -10.61
CA THR A 71 -21.35 3.09 -10.03
C THR A 71 -21.87 1.88 -10.82
N SER A 72 -21.47 1.70 -12.09
CA SER A 72 -21.89 0.56 -12.92
C SER A 72 -20.80 -0.01 -13.83
N LEU A 73 -20.97 -1.28 -14.21
CA LEU A 73 -20.19 -2.10 -15.17
C LEU A 73 -18.67 -2.19 -14.98
N ALA A 74 -17.91 -1.08 -15.03
CA ALA A 74 -16.46 -1.08 -14.94
C ALA A 74 -15.93 0.19 -14.27
N ALA A 75 -15.04 0.05 -13.27
CA ALA A 75 -14.35 1.20 -12.69
C ALA A 75 -13.07 1.59 -13.42
N ALA A 76 -12.26 0.64 -13.92
CA ALA A 76 -11.05 0.95 -14.67
C ALA A 76 -11.35 1.25 -16.15
N LEU A 77 -11.83 0.24 -16.88
CA LEU A 77 -12.04 0.28 -18.32
C LEU A 77 -13.32 -0.45 -18.70
N PHE A 78 -14.27 0.28 -19.28
CA PHE A 78 -15.41 -0.31 -20.00
C PHE A 78 -15.10 -0.35 -21.49
N ASN A 79 -15.11 -1.53 -22.11
CA ASN A 79 -15.04 -1.71 -23.56
C ASN A 79 -16.41 -2.14 -24.09
N GLY A 80 -17.04 -1.26 -24.86
CA GLY A 80 -18.39 -1.49 -25.40
C GLY A 80 -18.45 -2.41 -26.60
N SER A 81 -19.67 -2.81 -26.98
CA SER A 81 -19.92 -3.64 -28.15
C SER A 81 -19.38 -3.00 -29.43
N GLY A 82 -18.60 -3.75 -30.21
CA GLY A 82 -17.90 -3.27 -31.42
C GLY A 82 -16.61 -2.48 -31.15
N ALA A 83 -16.29 -2.16 -29.89
CA ALA A 83 -15.07 -1.46 -29.52
C ALA A 83 -13.88 -2.43 -29.39
N SER A 84 -12.67 -1.91 -29.63
CA SER A 84 -11.41 -2.66 -29.54
C SER A 84 -10.46 -2.01 -28.52
N ALA A 85 -9.90 -2.79 -27.61
CA ALA A 85 -8.83 -2.33 -26.71
C ALA A 85 -7.63 -3.28 -26.75
N ILE A 86 -6.42 -2.71 -26.89
CA ILE A 86 -5.14 -3.44 -26.85
C ILE A 86 -4.31 -2.87 -25.70
N LEU A 87 -3.94 -3.71 -24.74
CA LEU A 87 -3.14 -3.34 -23.57
C LEU A 87 -1.79 -4.11 -23.63
N ASN A 88 -0.67 -3.39 -23.60
CA ASN A 88 0.68 -3.97 -23.54
C ASN A 88 1.52 -3.24 -22.47
N ASN A 89 2.16 -3.96 -21.55
CA ASN A 89 2.84 -3.34 -20.39
C ASN A 89 1.92 -2.36 -19.64
N VAL A 90 0.73 -2.80 -19.23
CA VAL A 90 -0.26 -1.98 -18.51
C VAL A 90 -0.45 -2.51 -17.10
N THR A 91 -0.62 -1.61 -16.13
CA THR A 91 -1.03 -1.96 -14.76
C THR A 91 -2.45 -1.44 -14.50
N VAL A 92 -3.43 -2.34 -14.42
CA VAL A 92 -4.82 -2.04 -14.05
C VAL A 92 -5.06 -2.56 -12.63
N PHE A 93 -5.03 -1.66 -11.65
CA PHE A 93 -4.90 -2.05 -10.25
C PHE A 93 -5.73 -1.19 -9.29
N ALA A 94 -6.29 -1.78 -8.24
CA ALA A 94 -7.03 -1.06 -7.18
C ALA A 94 -8.20 -0.18 -7.66
N ASN A 95 -8.81 -0.47 -8.82
CA ASN A 95 -10.02 0.23 -9.27
C ASN A 95 -11.26 -0.42 -8.63
N ALA A 96 -12.27 0.37 -8.28
CA ALA A 96 -13.41 -0.12 -7.50
C ALA A 96 -14.76 0.37 -8.02
N ALA A 97 -15.71 -0.54 -8.22
CA ALA A 97 -17.10 -0.24 -8.56
C ALA A 97 -18.06 -0.55 -7.37
N PRO A 98 -18.00 0.22 -6.27
CA PRO A 98 -18.81 -0.01 -5.08
C PRO A 98 -20.25 0.50 -5.26
N THR A 99 -21.10 -0.36 -5.82
CA THR A 99 -22.57 -0.29 -5.86
C THR A 99 -23.24 0.81 -6.70
N GLY A 100 -24.12 0.41 -7.63
CA GLY A 100 -24.95 1.35 -8.40
C GLY A 100 -25.59 0.84 -9.71
N ALA A 101 -26.02 -0.43 -9.74
CA ALA A 101 -26.74 -1.14 -10.84
C ALA A 101 -25.92 -1.55 -12.09
N PRO A 102 -26.32 -2.61 -12.82
CA PRO A 102 -27.10 -3.76 -12.39
C PRO A 102 -26.20 -4.77 -11.63
N SER A 103 -26.61 -6.03 -11.46
CA SER A 103 -25.87 -7.07 -10.72
C SER A 103 -24.64 -7.65 -11.45
N THR A 104 -24.09 -6.94 -12.41
CA THR A 104 -22.99 -7.39 -13.28
C THR A 104 -22.03 -6.24 -13.51
N GLY A 105 -20.78 -6.41 -13.07
CA GLY A 105 -19.70 -5.47 -13.31
C GLY A 105 -18.40 -5.94 -12.68
N THR A 106 -17.35 -5.15 -12.84
CA THR A 106 -15.97 -5.41 -12.41
C THR A 106 -15.35 -4.12 -11.92
N GLY A 107 -14.37 -4.21 -11.02
CA GLY A 107 -13.51 -3.06 -10.72
C GLY A 107 -12.59 -2.75 -11.90
N GLY A 108 -12.06 -3.78 -12.57
CA GLY A 108 -11.08 -3.66 -13.64
C GLY A 108 -11.71 -3.51 -15.03
N VAL A 109 -11.53 -4.52 -15.88
CA VAL A 109 -11.84 -4.45 -17.32
C VAL A 109 -13.12 -5.20 -17.67
N PHE A 110 -14.16 -4.46 -18.04
CA PHE A 110 -15.41 -5.04 -18.58
C PHE A 110 -15.33 -5.05 -20.12
N ASN A 111 -15.45 -6.22 -20.74
CA ASN A 111 -15.67 -6.33 -22.18
C ASN A 111 -17.12 -6.73 -22.46
N GLU A 112 -17.88 -5.82 -23.05
CA GLU A 112 -19.27 -6.03 -23.45
C GLU A 112 -19.36 -7.04 -24.61
N PRO A 113 -20.40 -7.89 -24.69
CA PRO A 113 -20.58 -8.81 -25.80
C PRO A 113 -20.48 -8.14 -27.19
N GLY A 114 -19.59 -8.66 -28.03
CA GLY A 114 -19.26 -8.09 -29.35
C GLY A 114 -18.15 -7.03 -29.33
N GLY A 115 -17.64 -6.64 -28.16
CA GLY A 115 -16.36 -5.93 -28.01
C GLY A 115 -15.17 -6.90 -28.01
N TRP A 116 -13.98 -6.38 -28.28
CA TRP A 116 -12.72 -7.13 -28.29
C TRP A 116 -11.68 -6.46 -27.38
N VAL A 117 -11.10 -7.23 -26.47
CA VAL A 117 -10.01 -6.78 -25.59
C VAL A 117 -8.88 -7.79 -25.68
N ARG A 118 -7.66 -7.31 -25.97
CA ARG A 118 -6.44 -8.12 -25.95
C ARG A 118 -5.41 -7.57 -24.97
N ILE A 119 -4.80 -8.45 -24.18
CA ILE A 119 -3.80 -8.11 -23.16
C ILE A 119 -2.49 -8.91 -23.35
N SER A 120 -1.35 -8.23 -23.21
CA SER A 120 -0.01 -8.85 -23.08
C SER A 120 0.85 -8.11 -22.06
N ASN A 121 1.77 -8.81 -21.40
CA ASN A 121 2.74 -8.20 -20.47
C ASN A 121 2.09 -7.30 -19.39
N SER A 122 0.84 -7.57 -18.99
CA SER A 122 0.03 -6.62 -18.22
C SER A 122 -0.48 -7.21 -16.89
N ILE A 123 -0.63 -6.35 -15.89
CA ILE A 123 -1.20 -6.65 -14.58
C ILE A 123 -2.67 -6.22 -14.57
N LEU A 124 -3.55 -7.12 -14.10
CA LEU A 124 -4.97 -6.86 -13.87
C LEU A 124 -5.38 -7.56 -12.57
N SER A 125 -5.21 -6.88 -11.43
CA SER A 125 -5.35 -7.46 -10.08
C SER A 125 -5.83 -6.44 -9.03
N VAL A 126 -6.41 -6.92 -7.91
CA VAL A 126 -6.88 -6.11 -6.78
C VAL A 126 -7.96 -5.10 -7.19
N ASN A 127 -8.66 -5.32 -8.30
CA ASN A 127 -9.82 -4.51 -8.67
C ASN A 127 -11.09 -5.11 -8.07
N ALA A 128 -12.02 -4.27 -7.60
CA ALA A 128 -13.14 -4.70 -6.77
C ALA A 128 -14.52 -4.32 -7.32
N PHE A 129 -15.50 -5.22 -7.22
CA PHE A 129 -16.91 -4.94 -7.54
C PHE A 129 -17.83 -5.19 -6.33
N GLY A 130 -19.00 -4.55 -6.34
CA GLY A 130 -20.07 -4.82 -5.39
C GLY A 130 -19.86 -4.22 -3.99
N ALA A 131 -20.81 -4.49 -3.09
CA ALA A 131 -20.79 -4.00 -1.70
C ALA A 131 -19.78 -4.74 -0.80
N THR A 132 -19.44 -5.96 -1.19
CA THR A 132 -18.48 -6.88 -0.57
C THR A 132 -17.03 -6.58 -0.94
N TYR A 133 -16.80 -5.78 -2.00
CA TYR A 133 -15.49 -5.59 -2.62
C TYR A 133 -14.86 -6.92 -3.06
N ASP A 134 -15.64 -7.76 -3.73
CA ASP A 134 -15.15 -9.02 -4.28
C ASP A 134 -14.11 -8.73 -5.38
N GLU A 135 -13.02 -9.51 -5.44
CA GLU A 135 -11.97 -9.33 -6.43
C GLU A 135 -12.48 -9.71 -7.82
N ALA A 136 -12.77 -8.67 -8.59
CA ALA A 136 -13.44 -8.69 -9.87
C ALA A 136 -12.59 -7.87 -10.84
N ASP A 137 -11.56 -8.53 -11.36
CA ASP A 137 -10.52 -7.94 -12.20
C ASP A 137 -10.92 -7.80 -13.67
N CYS A 138 -11.72 -8.73 -14.18
CA CYS A 138 -12.36 -8.58 -15.46
C CYS A 138 -13.79 -9.12 -15.47
N MET A 139 -14.56 -8.70 -16.48
CA MET A 139 -15.84 -9.30 -16.82
C MET A 139 -15.97 -9.46 -18.33
N GLY A 140 -16.52 -10.58 -18.78
CA GLY A 140 -16.65 -10.90 -20.21
C GLY A 140 -15.43 -11.63 -20.79
N SER A 141 -15.31 -11.67 -22.11
CA SER A 141 -14.21 -12.38 -22.79
C SER A 141 -12.99 -11.46 -22.95
N ILE A 142 -11.81 -11.93 -22.56
CA ILE A 142 -10.52 -11.27 -22.83
C ILE A 142 -9.62 -12.24 -23.59
N GLU A 143 -8.96 -11.74 -24.63
CA GLU A 143 -7.92 -12.46 -25.34
C GLU A 143 -6.56 -12.15 -24.70
N SER A 144 -5.86 -13.17 -24.22
CA SER A 144 -4.48 -13.05 -23.84
C SER A 144 -3.57 -13.26 -25.05
N ALA A 145 -2.50 -12.50 -25.11
CA ALA A 145 -1.35 -12.74 -25.98
C ALA A 145 -0.10 -13.06 -25.14
N GLY A 146 -0.30 -13.78 -24.04
CA GLY A 146 0.71 -14.24 -23.11
C GLY A 146 1.19 -13.23 -22.06
N TYR A 147 1.83 -13.76 -21.03
CA TYR A 147 2.65 -13.06 -20.04
C TYR A 147 1.91 -11.98 -19.22
N ASN A 148 0.67 -12.24 -18.79
CA ASN A 148 -0.13 -11.34 -17.96
C ASN A 148 -0.21 -11.87 -16.52
N LEU A 149 -0.35 -10.97 -15.56
CA LEU A 149 -0.63 -11.30 -14.16
C LEU A 149 -2.07 -10.88 -13.81
N LEU A 150 -2.89 -11.86 -13.45
CA LEU A 150 -4.33 -11.71 -13.23
C LEU A 150 -4.67 -12.17 -11.81
N GLY A 151 -5.24 -11.29 -10.98
CA GLY A 151 -5.64 -11.63 -9.62
C GLY A 151 -6.77 -12.64 -9.61
N SER A 152 -7.90 -12.28 -10.24
CA SER A 152 -9.10 -13.09 -10.36
C SER A 152 -9.56 -13.26 -11.81
N LEU A 153 -10.00 -14.46 -12.17
CA LEU A 153 -10.73 -14.75 -13.41
C LEU A 153 -12.19 -15.15 -13.15
N ALA A 154 -12.74 -14.89 -11.96
CA ALA A 154 -14.05 -15.41 -11.55
C ALA A 154 -15.20 -15.01 -12.49
N ASP A 155 -15.15 -13.79 -13.05
CA ASP A 155 -16.21 -13.17 -13.85
C ASP A 155 -15.87 -13.05 -15.35
N CYS A 156 -14.71 -13.54 -15.78
CA CYS A 156 -14.19 -13.37 -17.14
C CYS A 156 -13.63 -14.65 -17.76
N ALA A 157 -13.81 -14.78 -19.08
CA ALA A 157 -13.25 -15.88 -19.86
C ALA A 157 -11.94 -15.42 -20.51
N LEU A 158 -10.81 -15.97 -20.05
CA LEU A 158 -9.51 -15.76 -20.68
C LEU A 158 -9.32 -16.74 -21.84
N THR A 159 -8.91 -16.22 -22.99
CA THR A 159 -8.76 -16.95 -24.26
C THR A 159 -7.43 -16.57 -24.93
N GLY A 160 -7.14 -17.07 -26.15
CA GLY A 160 -5.91 -16.72 -26.89
C GLY A 160 -4.68 -17.51 -26.46
N ASP A 161 -3.50 -16.88 -26.50
CA ASP A 161 -2.26 -17.46 -26.02
C ASP A 161 -2.14 -17.27 -24.51
N LEU A 162 -2.08 -18.40 -23.79
CA LEU A 162 -2.01 -18.43 -22.32
C LEU A 162 -0.58 -18.57 -21.78
N THR A 163 0.43 -18.59 -22.67
CA THR A 163 1.84 -18.77 -22.30
C THR A 163 2.30 -17.70 -21.31
N GLY A 164 2.93 -18.11 -20.21
CA GLY A 164 3.49 -17.19 -19.20
C GLY A 164 2.47 -16.43 -18.36
N ASN A 165 1.15 -16.67 -18.51
CA ASN A 165 0.17 -16.03 -17.65
C ASN A 165 0.24 -16.56 -16.22
N LEU A 166 0.22 -15.63 -15.26
CA LEU A 166 0.13 -15.86 -13.83
C LEU A 166 -1.31 -15.54 -13.39
N VAL A 167 -1.99 -16.48 -12.73
CA VAL A 167 -3.41 -16.36 -12.39
C VAL A 167 -3.65 -16.79 -10.94
N GLY A 168 -4.42 -16.02 -10.17
CA GLY A 168 -4.69 -16.32 -8.76
C GLY A 168 -3.51 -15.96 -7.84
N ILE A 169 -2.69 -14.99 -8.25
CA ILE A 169 -1.45 -14.60 -7.57
C ILE A 169 -1.48 -13.08 -7.35
N ASP A 170 -1.17 -12.63 -6.14
CA ASP A 170 -0.98 -11.21 -5.82
C ASP A 170 0.24 -10.67 -6.60
N PRO A 171 0.15 -9.54 -7.33
CA PRO A 171 1.29 -8.94 -8.01
C PRO A 171 2.34 -8.34 -7.07
N ARG A 172 2.04 -8.20 -5.76
CA ARG A 172 2.94 -7.70 -4.71
C ARG A 172 3.62 -6.40 -5.11
N LEU A 173 2.80 -5.38 -5.35
CA LEU A 173 3.25 -4.05 -5.73
C LEU A 173 3.34 -3.14 -4.50
N GLU A 174 4.28 -2.20 -4.51
CA GLU A 174 4.27 -1.08 -3.58
C GLU A 174 2.97 -0.25 -3.76
N PRO A 175 2.51 0.46 -2.72
CA PRO A 175 1.49 1.50 -2.89
C PRO A 175 1.90 2.51 -3.97
N MET A 176 0.93 3.25 -4.52
CA MET A 176 1.18 4.24 -5.57
C MET A 176 2.13 5.36 -5.08
N ALA A 177 3.43 5.18 -5.26
CA ALA A 177 4.48 5.94 -4.57
C ALA A 177 5.49 6.61 -5.50
N SER A 178 5.61 6.18 -6.76
CA SER A 178 6.54 6.80 -7.72
C SER A 178 5.85 7.92 -8.52
N VAL A 179 6.25 9.17 -8.31
CA VAL A 179 6.09 10.22 -9.34
C VAL A 179 7.30 10.12 -10.26
N ASP A 180 7.10 9.87 -11.55
CA ASP A 180 8.18 9.85 -12.53
C ASP A 180 8.69 11.28 -12.86
N PRO A 181 9.83 11.43 -13.55
CA PRO A 181 10.35 12.74 -13.96
C PRO A 181 9.44 13.52 -14.92
N ALA A 182 8.42 12.89 -15.50
CA ALA A 182 7.40 13.52 -16.35
C ALA A 182 6.09 13.84 -15.60
N GLY A 183 5.98 13.50 -14.31
CA GLY A 183 4.84 13.76 -13.44
C GLY A 183 3.81 12.63 -13.32
N THR A 184 4.05 11.43 -13.85
CA THR A 184 3.09 10.31 -13.82
C THR A 184 3.24 9.40 -12.60
N TRP A 185 2.17 8.71 -12.19
CA TRP A 185 2.15 7.77 -11.06
C TRP A 185 2.06 6.31 -11.48
N GLY A 186 2.74 5.45 -10.73
CA GLY A 186 2.82 4.00 -10.96
C GLY A 186 2.89 3.20 -9.67
N TYR A 187 2.94 1.88 -9.83
CA TYR A 187 3.06 0.88 -8.76
C TYR A 187 4.34 0.07 -8.99
N PRO A 188 5.45 0.41 -8.32
CA PRO A 188 6.68 -0.38 -8.37
C PRO A 188 6.44 -1.81 -7.87
N PRO A 189 7.01 -2.86 -8.50
CA PRO A 189 7.04 -4.19 -7.92
C PRO A 189 7.85 -4.20 -6.61
N LEU A 190 7.40 -4.95 -5.60
CA LEU A 190 8.24 -5.31 -4.44
C LEU A 190 9.36 -6.27 -4.89
N ALA A 191 10.45 -6.35 -4.12
CA ALA A 191 11.65 -7.12 -4.47
C ALA A 191 11.42 -8.62 -4.73
N ASP A 192 10.32 -9.16 -4.21
CA ASP A 192 9.87 -10.55 -4.36
C ASP A 192 8.48 -10.63 -5.03
N SER A 193 8.20 -9.66 -5.92
CA SER A 193 7.04 -9.66 -6.79
C SER A 193 7.15 -10.73 -7.88
N PRO A 194 6.08 -11.53 -8.10
CA PRO A 194 6.03 -12.49 -9.19
C PRO A 194 5.94 -11.85 -10.59
N ALA A 195 5.80 -10.52 -10.69
CA ALA A 195 5.84 -9.80 -11.96
C ALA A 195 7.26 -9.52 -12.48
N ILE A 196 8.30 -9.74 -11.66
CA ILE A 196 9.70 -9.44 -12.02
C ILE A 196 10.26 -10.50 -12.97
N ASP A 197 10.97 -10.09 -14.03
CA ASP A 197 11.63 -10.96 -15.03
C ASP A 197 10.69 -12.03 -15.69
N THR A 198 9.37 -11.84 -15.66
CA THR A 198 8.38 -12.86 -16.10
C THR A 198 7.57 -12.47 -17.33
N ALA A 199 7.82 -11.31 -17.94
CA ALA A 199 7.10 -10.90 -19.16
C ALA A 199 7.64 -11.60 -20.43
N ASN A 200 7.18 -11.19 -21.62
CA ASN A 200 7.54 -11.84 -22.88
C ASN A 200 9.05 -11.70 -23.20
N PRO A 201 9.81 -12.81 -23.32
CA PRO A 201 11.26 -12.79 -23.55
C PRO A 201 11.66 -12.50 -25.01
N ALA A 202 10.71 -12.22 -25.91
CA ALA A 202 11.01 -11.75 -27.25
C ALA A 202 11.78 -10.40 -27.20
N PRO A 203 12.64 -10.08 -28.20
CA PRO A 203 13.38 -8.82 -28.20
C PRO A 203 12.44 -7.60 -28.06
N MET A 204 12.80 -6.63 -27.22
CA MET A 204 11.94 -5.48 -26.92
C MET A 204 11.51 -4.75 -28.21
N GLY A 205 10.22 -4.44 -28.33
CA GLY A 205 9.63 -3.78 -29.51
C GLY A 205 9.63 -4.60 -30.81
N SER A 206 9.95 -5.91 -30.79
CA SER A 206 9.97 -6.77 -32.00
C SER A 206 8.58 -7.16 -32.52
N SER A 207 7.56 -7.07 -31.68
CA SER A 207 6.15 -7.31 -32.02
C SER A 207 5.25 -6.43 -31.15
N ASP A 208 3.94 -6.46 -31.41
CA ASP A 208 2.91 -5.83 -30.57
C ASP A 208 2.58 -6.61 -29.28
N THR A 209 3.25 -7.74 -29.07
CA THR A 209 3.13 -8.62 -27.89
C THR A 209 4.44 -8.77 -27.12
N ALA A 210 5.55 -8.28 -27.67
CA ALA A 210 6.81 -8.11 -26.94
C ALA A 210 6.68 -6.92 -25.97
N CYS A 211 7.53 -6.86 -24.94
CA CYS A 211 7.59 -5.66 -24.13
C CYS A 211 8.00 -4.44 -24.95
N GLU A 212 7.48 -3.28 -24.58
CA GLU A 212 7.95 -2.00 -25.10
C GLU A 212 9.43 -1.76 -24.69
N THR A 213 10.13 -0.84 -25.35
CA THR A 213 11.58 -0.61 -25.10
C THR A 213 11.90 0.20 -23.85
N ILE A 214 10.87 0.81 -23.25
CA ILE A 214 10.93 1.60 -22.01
C ILE A 214 9.69 1.31 -21.16
N ASP A 215 9.74 1.61 -19.87
CA ASP A 215 8.61 1.53 -18.93
C ASP A 215 7.82 2.85 -18.84
N GLN A 216 6.84 2.95 -17.93
CA GLN A 216 6.04 4.18 -17.77
C GLN A 216 6.87 5.42 -17.42
N ARG A 217 7.98 5.27 -16.69
CA ARG A 217 8.86 6.36 -16.26
C ARG A 217 9.82 6.81 -17.36
N GLY A 218 9.95 6.01 -18.42
CA GLY A 218 10.98 6.15 -19.45
C GLY A 218 12.28 5.44 -19.14
N MET A 219 12.31 4.56 -18.13
CA MET A 219 13.45 3.69 -17.88
C MET A 219 13.51 2.60 -18.95
N VAL A 220 14.72 2.21 -19.35
CA VAL A 220 14.93 1.18 -20.39
C VAL A 220 14.43 -0.19 -19.94
N ARG A 221 13.98 -1.01 -20.88
CA ARG A 221 13.70 -2.44 -20.66
C ARG A 221 14.66 -3.32 -21.49
N PRO A 222 15.03 -4.52 -21.01
CA PRO A 222 14.86 -5.00 -19.64
C PRO A 222 15.94 -4.46 -18.67
N ILE A 223 15.65 -4.46 -17.37
CA ILE A 223 16.64 -4.29 -16.27
C ILE A 223 16.76 -5.62 -15.53
N GLY A 224 17.40 -6.58 -16.19
CA GLY A 224 17.47 -7.95 -15.71
C GLY A 224 17.72 -8.92 -16.85
N ALA A 225 17.13 -10.11 -16.76
CA ALA A 225 17.15 -11.12 -17.83
C ALA A 225 16.01 -10.92 -18.83
N VAL A 226 14.84 -10.48 -18.36
CA VAL A 226 13.59 -10.28 -19.09
C VAL A 226 12.93 -9.00 -18.55
N CYS A 227 11.97 -8.44 -19.27
CA CYS A 227 11.17 -7.34 -18.77
C CYS A 227 10.19 -7.78 -17.67
N ASP A 228 9.74 -6.82 -16.87
CA ASP A 228 8.70 -7.03 -15.86
C ASP A 228 7.29 -6.94 -16.46
N ILE A 229 6.37 -7.76 -15.93
CA ILE A 229 4.94 -7.67 -16.24
C ILE A 229 4.38 -6.37 -15.67
N GLY A 230 3.58 -5.64 -16.46
CA GLY A 230 2.94 -4.39 -16.08
C GLY A 230 3.65 -3.16 -16.64
N ALA A 231 3.24 -1.98 -16.15
CA ALA A 231 3.69 -0.68 -16.63
C ALA A 231 5.09 -0.25 -16.14
N TYR A 232 5.63 -0.94 -15.15
CA TYR A 232 6.90 -0.62 -14.49
C TYR A 232 7.98 -1.62 -14.89
N GLU A 233 9.26 -1.21 -14.75
CA GLU A 233 10.43 -2.09 -14.82
C GLU A 233 11.24 -1.92 -13.54
N SER A 234 11.34 -2.94 -12.70
CA SER A 234 12.06 -2.86 -11.43
C SER A 234 13.58 -2.95 -11.62
N GLU A 235 14.35 -2.55 -10.61
CA GLU A 235 15.81 -2.75 -10.58
C GLU A 235 16.19 -4.10 -9.95
N PHE A 236 15.19 -4.88 -9.49
CA PHE A 236 15.39 -6.12 -8.76
C PHE A 236 15.78 -7.30 -9.65
N GLY A 237 15.56 -7.24 -10.97
CA GLY A 237 16.05 -8.24 -11.93
C GLY A 237 17.59 -8.32 -12.05
N LEU A 238 18.31 -7.41 -11.38
CA LEU A 238 19.76 -7.50 -11.18
C LEU A 238 20.17 -8.49 -10.07
N VAL A 239 19.22 -8.96 -9.24
CA VAL A 239 19.48 -9.83 -8.09
C VAL A 239 19.05 -11.27 -8.39
N ALA A 240 20.01 -12.10 -8.80
CA ALA A 240 19.80 -13.54 -8.86
C ALA A 240 19.45 -14.07 -7.46
N THR A 241 18.25 -14.62 -7.28
CA THR A 241 17.76 -15.14 -6.01
C THR A 241 18.68 -16.27 -5.49
N PRO A 242 19.29 -16.13 -4.30
CA PRO A 242 20.10 -17.19 -3.74
C PRO A 242 19.20 -18.33 -3.27
N SER A 243 19.24 -19.45 -4.00
CA SER A 243 18.53 -20.68 -3.61
C SER A 243 19.13 -21.22 -2.31
N SER A 244 18.42 -21.02 -1.19
CA SER A 244 18.80 -21.50 0.13
C SER A 244 18.63 -23.03 0.20
N THR A 245 19.71 -23.76 -0.09
CA THR A 245 19.79 -25.19 0.23
C THR A 245 20.01 -25.32 1.75
N PRO A 246 19.05 -25.85 2.53
CA PRO A 246 19.21 -25.95 3.98
C PRO A 246 20.27 -27.00 4.31
N THR A 247 21.38 -26.56 4.90
CA THR A 247 22.37 -27.46 5.50
C THR A 247 22.01 -27.64 6.98
N THR A 248 21.83 -28.88 7.42
CA THR A 248 21.48 -29.19 8.81
C THR A 248 22.68 -28.95 9.74
N THR A 249 22.51 -28.10 10.74
CA THR A 249 23.49 -27.88 11.82
C THR A 249 23.13 -28.74 13.03
N ASP A 250 24.10 -29.51 13.53
CA ASP A 250 23.90 -30.43 14.66
C ASP A 250 23.68 -29.73 16.02
N THR A 251 22.96 -30.43 16.90
CA THR A 251 22.53 -29.98 18.23
C THR A 251 23.70 -29.87 19.24
N PRO A 252 23.74 -28.83 20.10
CA PRO A 252 24.76 -28.73 21.16
C PRO A 252 24.55 -29.76 22.28
N THR A 253 25.66 -30.22 22.88
CA THR A 253 25.69 -31.19 23.99
C THR A 253 25.86 -30.49 25.34
N GLU A 254 25.27 -31.03 26.41
CA GLU A 254 25.26 -30.42 27.75
C GLU A 254 26.60 -30.43 28.52
N THR A 255 26.71 -29.49 29.46
CA THR A 255 27.84 -29.23 30.37
C THR A 255 27.70 -29.98 31.70
N PRO A 256 28.77 -30.55 32.28
CA PRO A 256 28.77 -31.06 33.65
C PRO A 256 29.30 -30.08 34.72
N THR A 257 28.59 -30.06 35.86
CA THR A 257 28.83 -29.31 37.11
C THR A 257 29.61 -30.16 38.14
N ALA A 258 30.50 -29.71 39.04
CA ALA A 258 31.33 -28.50 39.21
C ALA A 258 32.40 -28.80 40.32
N THR A 259 33.20 -27.82 40.77
CA THR A 259 34.02 -27.92 42.02
C THR A 259 34.22 -26.55 42.67
N ALA A 260 34.12 -26.47 43.99
CA ALA A 260 34.31 -25.25 44.79
C ALA A 260 35.47 -25.37 45.78
N THR A 261 36.12 -24.26 46.11
CA THR A 261 36.99 -24.11 47.30
C THR A 261 37.09 -22.62 47.68
N ASP A 262 36.90 -22.30 48.96
CA ASP A 262 36.81 -20.95 49.50
C ASP A 262 38.16 -20.24 49.72
N THR A 263 38.15 -18.90 49.75
CA THR A 263 38.80 -18.06 50.79
C THR A 263 38.33 -16.60 50.63
N PRO A 264 37.92 -15.88 51.70
CA PRO A 264 37.30 -14.56 51.60
C PRO A 264 38.28 -13.38 51.73
N THR A 265 37.96 -12.25 51.08
CA THR A 265 38.40 -10.90 51.48
C THR A 265 37.35 -9.90 51.04
N GLY A 266 36.83 -9.09 51.96
CA GLY A 266 35.66 -8.24 51.72
C GLY A 266 35.99 -6.83 51.24
N THR A 267 35.23 -6.37 50.24
CA THR A 267 35.13 -4.98 49.80
C THR A 267 33.63 -4.68 49.60
N PRO A 268 33.08 -3.55 50.07
CA PRO A 268 31.64 -3.30 49.97
C PRO A 268 31.25 -3.02 48.51
N SER A 269 30.46 -3.92 47.93
CA SER A 269 29.76 -3.70 46.66
C SER A 269 28.25 -3.72 46.94
N SER A 270 27.54 -2.73 46.41
CA SER A 270 26.09 -2.58 46.60
C SER A 270 25.35 -3.71 45.90
N THR A 271 24.68 -4.57 46.67
CA THR A 271 23.80 -5.63 46.15
C THR A 271 22.60 -5.00 45.42
N PRO A 272 22.44 -5.17 44.09
CA PRO A 272 21.12 -5.03 43.50
C PRO A 272 20.28 -6.20 44.00
N SER A 273 19.14 -5.91 44.63
CA SER A 273 18.17 -6.94 44.98
C SER A 273 17.59 -7.51 43.69
N SER A 274 17.99 -8.73 43.31
CA SER A 274 17.32 -9.51 42.28
C SER A 274 15.97 -9.99 42.79
N THR A 275 15.02 -9.05 42.90
CA THR A 275 13.61 -9.38 42.90
C THR A 275 13.36 -10.24 41.66
N PRO A 276 12.81 -11.46 41.79
CA PRO A 276 12.43 -12.21 40.61
C PRO A 276 11.30 -11.42 39.93
N THR A 277 11.63 -10.74 38.83
CA THR A 277 10.62 -10.19 37.92
C THR A 277 9.75 -11.36 37.52
N ALA A 278 8.51 -11.36 38.01
CA ALA A 278 7.54 -12.35 37.57
C ALA A 278 7.51 -12.25 36.04
N THR A 279 7.74 -13.38 35.37
CA THR A 279 7.40 -13.49 33.95
C THR A 279 5.89 -13.33 33.88
N LEU A 280 5.46 -12.08 33.72
CA LEU A 280 4.10 -11.76 33.37
C LEU A 280 3.91 -12.46 32.02
N THR A 281 3.10 -13.51 32.02
CA THR A 281 2.44 -13.93 30.79
C THR A 281 1.86 -12.65 30.19
N PRO A 282 2.28 -12.22 28.98
CA PRO A 282 1.74 -10.99 28.41
C PRO A 282 0.21 -11.12 28.40
N PRO A 283 -0.53 -10.04 28.69
CA PRO A 283 -1.99 -10.08 28.60
C PRO A 283 -2.36 -10.63 27.21
N SER A 284 -3.42 -11.45 27.13
CA SER A 284 -3.86 -12.17 25.91
C SER A 284 -4.09 -11.27 24.70
N ASP A 285 -4.13 -9.98 24.97
CA ASP A 285 -4.59 -8.92 24.12
C ASP A 285 -3.39 -8.14 23.56
N LEU A 286 -2.18 -8.28 24.11
CA LEU A 286 -0.95 -7.72 23.51
C LEU A 286 -0.71 -8.34 22.13
N LEU A 287 -0.47 -7.49 21.13
CA LEU A 287 -0.13 -7.87 19.76
C LEU A 287 1.37 -7.72 19.52
N PHE A 288 1.91 -6.54 19.82
CA PHE A 288 3.31 -6.18 19.62
C PHE A 288 3.75 -5.15 20.67
N ALA A 289 5.03 -5.14 21.03
CA ALA A 289 5.65 -4.06 21.78
C ALA A 289 7.15 -3.99 21.49
N ASP A 290 7.67 -2.77 21.41
CA ASP A 290 9.09 -2.46 21.27
C ASP A 290 9.37 -1.09 21.89
N ASP A 291 10.32 -1.05 22.84
CA ASP A 291 10.86 0.15 23.47
C ASP A 291 12.26 0.50 22.93
N PHE A 292 12.71 -0.18 21.87
CA PHE A 292 13.98 0.02 21.17
C PHE A 292 15.26 -0.14 22.03
N GLU A 293 15.14 -0.53 23.30
CA GLU A 293 16.27 -0.74 24.22
C GLU A 293 17.16 -1.94 23.83
N SER A 294 16.77 -2.74 22.83
CA SER A 294 17.65 -3.72 22.17
C SER A 294 18.75 -3.05 21.32
N ALA A 295 18.61 -1.76 21.01
CA ALA A 295 19.41 -1.00 20.05
C ALA A 295 19.39 -1.59 18.62
N ASP A 296 18.30 -2.29 18.25
CA ASP A 296 18.10 -2.87 16.93
C ASP A 296 16.61 -2.84 16.49
N LEU A 297 16.35 -3.24 15.24
CA LEU A 297 14.99 -3.36 14.70
C LEU A 297 14.49 -4.82 14.72
N ALA A 298 15.09 -5.70 15.51
CA ALA A 298 14.90 -7.15 15.39
C ALA A 298 13.53 -7.64 15.89
N ALA A 299 12.80 -6.82 16.65
CA ALA A 299 11.42 -7.09 17.04
C ALA A 299 10.46 -7.01 15.82
N TRP A 300 10.75 -6.14 14.85
CA TRP A 300 9.84 -5.83 13.74
C TRP A 300 9.89 -6.89 12.64
N SER A 301 8.75 -7.14 11.99
CA SER A 301 8.61 -8.15 10.95
C SER A 301 9.43 -7.82 9.69
N SER A 302 9.60 -6.53 9.38
CA SER A 302 10.57 -6.03 8.40
C SER A 302 10.80 -4.52 8.58
N ALA A 303 11.82 -3.97 7.89
CA ALA A 303 12.10 -2.54 7.86
C ALA A 303 12.52 -2.07 6.46
N ARG A 304 12.14 -0.85 6.08
CA ARG A 304 12.55 -0.13 4.88
C ARG A 304 13.44 1.02 5.33
N THR A 305 14.76 0.87 5.20
CA THR A 305 15.76 1.74 5.84
C THR A 305 16.48 2.70 4.91
N ASP A 306 16.22 2.63 3.61
CA ASP A 306 16.83 3.44 2.54
C ASP A 306 18.34 3.72 2.69
N GLY A 307 19.14 2.67 2.88
CA GLY A 307 20.61 2.81 2.98
C GLY A 307 21.14 3.19 4.36
N GLY A 308 20.27 3.39 5.36
CA GLY A 308 20.65 3.63 6.76
C GLY A 308 19.90 4.78 7.43
N ASP A 309 18.95 5.40 6.75
CA ASP A 309 18.20 6.56 7.23
C ASP A 309 17.07 6.19 8.22
N LEU A 310 16.80 4.90 8.41
CA LEU A 310 16.01 4.39 9.53
C LEU A 310 16.90 3.57 10.47
N THR A 311 17.11 4.05 11.69
CA THR A 311 18.00 3.43 12.70
C THR A 311 17.42 3.51 14.10
N VAL A 312 17.97 2.72 15.02
CA VAL A 312 17.79 2.95 16.46
C VAL A 312 18.99 3.75 16.96
N SER A 313 18.74 4.85 17.66
CA SER A 313 19.79 5.77 18.14
C SER A 313 19.48 6.25 19.57
N ALA A 314 20.51 6.71 20.28
CA ALA A 314 20.34 7.29 21.62
C ALA A 314 19.81 8.74 21.53
N GLU A 315 20.01 9.38 20.39
CA GLU A 315 19.51 10.70 20.03
C GLU A 315 17.97 10.72 19.88
N ALA A 316 17.36 9.59 19.51
CA ALA A 316 15.92 9.44 19.33
C ALA A 316 15.17 8.92 20.57
N ALA A 317 15.85 8.74 21.69
CA ALA A 317 15.26 8.26 22.94
C ALA A 317 14.24 9.27 23.51
N LEU A 318 12.97 8.88 23.57
CA LEU A 318 11.87 9.64 24.17
C LEU A 318 11.46 9.05 25.54
N GLY A 319 11.67 7.74 25.70
CA GLY A 319 11.86 7.03 26.96
C GLY A 319 13.29 6.47 27.04
N GLY A 320 13.54 5.58 28.02
CA GLY A 320 14.74 4.72 28.02
C GLY A 320 16.10 5.41 27.80
N GLY A 321 16.89 4.81 26.91
CA GLY A 321 18.17 5.26 26.39
C GLY A 321 18.32 5.10 24.87
N PHE A 322 17.35 4.52 24.17
CA PHE A 322 17.28 4.38 22.71
C PHE A 322 15.88 4.66 22.16
N GLY A 323 15.79 5.08 20.91
CA GLY A 323 14.53 5.21 20.17
C GLY A 323 14.73 5.08 18.66
N LEU A 324 13.64 5.01 17.90
CA LEU A 324 13.65 4.90 16.44
C LEU A 324 13.82 6.28 15.79
N GLN A 325 14.92 6.46 15.08
CA GLN A 325 15.22 7.63 14.24
C GLN A 325 14.84 7.36 12.78
N ALA A 326 14.03 8.24 12.21
CA ALA A 326 13.79 8.34 10.77
C ALA A 326 14.38 9.65 10.24
N THR A 327 15.56 9.59 9.64
CA THR A 327 16.26 10.70 8.99
C THR A 327 15.65 10.95 7.61
N ILE A 328 14.95 12.06 7.44
CA ILE A 328 14.28 12.37 6.16
C ILE A 328 15.18 13.33 5.36
N ASP A 329 16.02 12.78 4.49
CA ASP A 329 16.88 13.55 3.57
C ASP A 329 16.32 13.60 2.12
N ASP A 330 15.53 12.59 1.73
CA ASP A 330 14.87 12.48 0.43
C ASP A 330 13.32 12.29 0.52
N ASN A 331 12.69 11.57 -0.42
CA ASN A 331 11.24 11.33 -0.45
C ASN A 331 10.87 9.84 -0.40
N ARG A 332 11.84 8.92 -0.32
CA ARG A 332 11.57 7.49 -0.20
C ARG A 332 11.00 7.25 1.21
N PRO A 333 9.88 6.50 1.33
CA PRO A 333 9.32 6.24 2.63
C PRO A 333 10.20 5.24 3.40
N ILE A 334 10.52 5.58 4.64
CA ILE A 334 11.32 4.76 5.56
C ILE A 334 10.47 4.41 6.78
N TYR A 335 10.36 3.12 7.09
CA TYR A 335 9.46 2.64 8.15
C TYR A 335 9.77 1.20 8.57
N VAL A 336 9.43 0.87 9.81
CA VAL A 336 9.32 -0.51 10.31
C VAL A 336 7.91 -1.06 10.06
N VAL A 337 7.78 -2.39 10.02
CA VAL A 337 6.54 -3.12 9.75
C VAL A 337 6.27 -4.16 10.84
N ASP A 338 5.08 -4.14 11.41
CA ASP A 338 4.57 -5.17 12.33
C ASP A 338 3.41 -5.92 11.64
N GLN A 339 3.52 -7.24 11.51
CA GLN A 339 2.50 -8.14 10.96
C GLN A 339 1.75 -8.94 12.05
N SER A 340 2.07 -8.72 13.33
CA SER A 340 1.41 -9.37 14.47
C SER A 340 -0.12 -9.15 14.57
N PRO A 341 -0.72 -8.07 14.01
CA PRO A 341 -2.17 -7.94 13.96
C PRO A 341 -2.88 -9.01 13.11
N ALA A 342 -2.25 -9.52 12.05
CA ALA A 342 -2.64 -10.73 11.32
C ALA A 342 -4.15 -10.91 11.01
N GLY A 343 -4.89 -9.81 10.76
CA GLY A 343 -6.32 -9.83 10.46
C GLY A 343 -7.23 -9.34 11.59
N GLU A 344 -6.73 -8.51 12.51
CA GLU A 344 -7.54 -7.95 13.59
C GLU A 344 -8.74 -7.15 13.08
N THR A 345 -9.89 -7.34 13.74
CA THR A 345 -11.10 -6.53 13.54
C THR A 345 -11.17 -5.30 14.45
N ALA A 346 -10.33 -5.24 15.48
CA ALA A 346 -10.21 -4.13 16.39
C ALA A 346 -8.75 -4.03 16.84
N TYR A 347 -8.20 -2.82 16.87
CA TYR A 347 -6.77 -2.59 17.05
C TYR A 347 -6.56 -1.30 17.83
N ARG A 348 -5.79 -1.36 18.92
CA ARG A 348 -5.31 -0.19 19.66
C ARG A 348 -3.79 -0.15 19.61
N ALA A 349 -3.23 1.05 19.52
CA ALA A 349 -1.79 1.26 19.61
C ALA A 349 -1.46 2.53 20.39
N ARG A 350 -0.27 2.54 20.97
CA ARG A 350 0.39 3.67 21.60
C ARG A 350 1.83 3.75 21.11
N PHE A 351 2.33 4.96 20.91
CA PHE A 351 3.75 5.27 20.72
C PHE A 351 4.01 6.73 21.09
N ALA A 352 5.23 7.06 21.47
CA ALA A 352 5.74 8.42 21.53
C ALA A 352 6.22 8.86 20.14
N PHE A 353 6.08 10.15 19.83
CA PHE A 353 6.55 10.77 18.60
C PHE A 353 7.06 12.19 18.88
N ASP A 354 8.25 12.53 18.40
CA ASP A 354 8.79 13.89 18.40
C ASP A 354 9.06 14.36 16.94
N PRO A 355 8.47 15.48 16.49
CA PRO A 355 8.80 16.11 15.22
C PRO A 355 10.24 16.60 15.09
N ASN A 356 10.96 16.80 16.21
CA ASN A 356 12.38 17.14 16.33
C ASN A 356 12.89 18.19 15.33
N GLY A 357 12.23 19.35 15.28
CA GLY A 357 12.59 20.48 14.44
C GLY A 357 12.42 20.26 12.93
N SER A 358 11.80 19.15 12.51
CA SER A 358 11.69 18.78 11.10
C SER A 358 10.92 19.82 10.27
N SER A 359 11.45 20.15 9.11
CA SER A 359 10.77 21.04 8.17
C SER A 359 9.64 20.28 7.48
N MET A 360 8.40 20.74 7.55
CA MET A 360 7.24 20.16 6.83
C MET A 360 6.53 21.19 5.94
N THR A 361 7.27 21.80 5.03
CA THR A 361 6.84 22.97 4.24
C THR A 361 5.84 22.69 3.10
N GLY A 362 5.35 21.46 3.00
CA GLY A 362 4.56 20.97 1.86
C GLY A 362 3.06 21.30 1.95
N PRO A 363 2.35 21.37 0.80
CA PRO A 363 0.90 21.59 0.77
C PRO A 363 0.07 20.35 1.15
N ARG A 364 0.73 19.22 1.44
CA ARG A 364 0.12 17.94 1.78
C ARG A 364 0.79 17.41 3.06
N PRO A 365 0.03 16.81 3.99
CA PRO A 365 0.62 16.18 5.16
C PRO A 365 1.43 14.94 4.77
N ALA A 366 2.42 14.62 5.59
CA ALA A 366 3.12 13.35 5.58
C ALA A 366 2.37 12.34 6.46
N VAL A 367 2.63 11.05 6.26
CA VAL A 367 2.01 9.96 7.04
C VAL A 367 3.09 9.32 7.91
N LEU A 368 2.88 9.33 9.24
CA LEU A 368 3.82 8.77 10.21
C LEU A 368 3.47 7.37 10.73
N PHE A 369 2.22 6.96 10.52
CA PHE A 369 1.71 5.65 10.90
C PHE A 369 0.61 5.22 9.93
N ALA A 370 0.60 3.96 9.52
CA ALA A 370 -0.49 3.40 8.72
C ALA A 370 -0.77 1.95 9.10
N ALA A 371 -2.05 1.60 9.25
CA ALA A 371 -2.48 0.26 9.63
C ALA A 371 -3.56 -0.23 8.67
N GLY A 372 -3.52 -1.50 8.26
CA GLY A 372 -4.48 -2.08 7.34
C GLY A 372 -3.97 -3.36 6.71
N ARG A 373 -4.32 -3.60 5.45
CA ARG A 373 -4.01 -4.88 4.79
C ARG A 373 -2.62 -4.93 4.15
N GLU A 374 -2.07 -6.15 4.08
CA GLU A 374 -0.84 -6.46 3.33
C GLU A 374 -0.93 -6.03 1.86
N SER A 375 -2.11 -6.16 1.24
CA SER A 375 -2.41 -5.68 -0.13
C SER A 375 -2.47 -4.16 -0.29
N GLY A 376 -1.88 -3.39 0.64
CA GLY A 376 -1.77 -1.93 0.60
C GLY A 376 -3.04 -1.16 0.97
N ARG A 377 -4.15 -1.84 1.24
CA ARG A 377 -5.44 -1.22 1.60
C ARG A 377 -5.45 -0.82 3.08
N MET A 378 -4.90 0.36 3.39
CA MET A 378 -4.83 0.93 4.76
C MET A 378 -6.22 1.18 5.35
N ALA A 379 -6.52 0.63 6.52
CA ALA A 379 -7.76 0.83 7.27
C ALA A 379 -7.83 2.21 7.94
N PHE A 380 -6.69 2.68 8.46
CA PHE A 380 -6.51 4.05 8.91
C PHE A 380 -5.02 4.46 8.83
N LEU A 381 -4.77 5.76 8.95
CA LEU A 381 -3.42 6.33 8.98
C LEU A 381 -3.37 7.59 9.85
N ILE A 382 -2.18 7.98 10.31
CA ILE A 382 -1.93 9.22 11.04
C ILE A 382 -1.16 10.18 10.13
N GLU A 383 -1.75 11.34 9.87
CA GLU A 383 -1.18 12.44 9.12
C GLU A 383 -0.55 13.47 10.06
N VAL A 384 0.60 14.03 9.68
CA VAL A 384 1.28 15.16 10.34
C VAL A 384 1.63 16.25 9.33
N ARG A 385 1.62 17.52 9.76
CA ARG A 385 2.09 18.66 8.98
C ARG A 385 2.53 19.83 9.86
N ALA A 386 3.31 20.76 9.33
CA ALA A 386 3.56 22.05 9.98
C ALA A 386 2.28 22.90 10.04
N ALA A 387 2.10 23.62 11.16
CA ALA A 387 1.02 24.55 11.39
C ALA A 387 1.52 25.78 12.17
N GLY A 388 1.65 26.90 11.48
CA GLY A 388 2.15 28.14 12.07
C GLY A 388 3.63 28.03 12.47
N ALA A 389 3.89 27.94 13.78
CA ALA A 389 5.23 27.82 14.36
C ALA A 389 5.48 26.45 15.03
N GLY A 390 4.53 25.51 14.93
CA GLY A 390 4.66 24.13 15.40
C GLY A 390 4.04 23.19 14.37
N TYR A 391 3.41 22.11 14.83
CA TYR A 391 2.84 21.08 13.95
C TYR A 391 1.40 20.78 14.33
N GLU A 392 0.76 19.94 13.53
CA GLU A 392 -0.50 19.30 13.90
C GLU A 392 -0.62 17.91 13.30
N ALA A 393 -1.22 17.00 14.06
CA ALA A 393 -1.52 15.64 13.64
C ALA A 393 -3.03 15.36 13.62
N ARG A 394 -3.43 14.36 12.84
CA ARG A 394 -4.81 13.82 12.83
C ARG A 394 -4.82 12.37 12.38
N ALA A 395 -5.86 11.64 12.74
CA ALA A 395 -6.11 10.32 12.19
C ALA A 395 -7.10 10.38 11.02
N VAL A 396 -6.88 9.54 10.01
CA VAL A 396 -7.74 9.41 8.83
C VAL A 396 -8.18 7.95 8.70
N ALA A 397 -9.47 7.71 8.87
CA ALA A 397 -10.12 6.43 8.65
C ALA A 397 -10.53 6.25 7.18
N MET A 398 -10.33 5.03 6.68
CA MET A 398 -11.04 4.55 5.49
C MET A 398 -12.34 3.84 5.88
N GLN A 399 -13.33 3.91 5.01
CA GLN A 399 -14.63 3.28 5.16
C GLN A 399 -15.26 3.01 3.78
N SER A 400 -16.49 2.50 3.72
CA SER A 400 -17.22 2.21 2.48
C SER A 400 -17.76 3.47 1.76
N GLY A 401 -16.99 4.56 1.75
CA GLY A 401 -17.39 5.89 1.30
C GLY A 401 -16.23 6.88 1.32
N PRO A 402 -16.46 8.20 1.51
CA PRO A 402 -15.37 9.17 1.62
C PRO A 402 -14.53 8.90 2.88
N ARG A 403 -13.24 9.27 2.82
CA ARG A 403 -12.31 9.21 3.98
C ARG A 403 -12.84 10.13 5.08
N PHE A 404 -12.81 9.68 6.33
CA PHE A 404 -13.16 10.49 7.49
C PHE A 404 -11.88 10.82 8.25
N ALA A 405 -11.68 12.09 8.57
CA ALA A 405 -10.52 12.55 9.33
C ALA A 405 -10.98 13.17 10.64
N THR A 406 -10.21 12.94 11.71
CA THR A 406 -10.38 13.73 12.93
C THR A 406 -10.05 15.19 12.65
N PRO A 407 -10.57 16.14 13.45
CA PRO A 407 -9.94 17.45 13.60
C PRO A 407 -8.42 17.35 13.74
N TRP A 408 -7.73 18.36 13.24
CA TRP A 408 -6.31 18.53 13.52
C TRP A 408 -6.09 18.84 14.99
N ARG A 409 -5.04 18.24 15.55
CA ARG A 409 -4.59 18.45 16.92
C ARG A 409 -3.20 19.07 16.88
N ALA A 410 -3.07 20.27 17.43
CA ALA A 410 -1.79 20.97 17.51
C ALA A 410 -0.77 20.20 18.37
N LEU A 411 0.49 20.27 17.93
CA LEU A 411 1.69 19.74 18.57
C LEU A 411 2.70 20.90 18.68
N ASP A 412 3.52 20.91 19.73
CA ASP A 412 4.76 21.69 19.73
C ASP A 412 5.93 20.81 19.27
N ASP A 413 7.16 21.30 19.45
CA ASP A 413 8.40 20.64 18.99
C ASP A 413 9.00 19.87 20.16
N GLN A 414 8.22 18.95 20.73
CA GLN A 414 8.52 18.13 21.91
C GLN A 414 7.92 16.71 21.74
N PRO A 415 8.31 15.74 22.58
CA PRO A 415 7.75 14.39 22.53
C PRO A 415 6.27 14.37 22.94
N HIS A 416 5.42 13.82 22.07
CA HIS A 416 3.99 13.64 22.28
C HIS A 416 3.62 12.16 22.31
N VAL A 417 2.69 11.77 23.19
CA VAL A 417 2.16 10.39 23.24
C VAL A 417 0.92 10.30 22.36
N PHE A 418 0.99 9.47 21.33
CA PHE A 418 -0.15 9.17 20.46
C PHE A 418 -0.80 7.87 20.89
N GLU A 419 -2.12 7.88 21.08
CA GLU A 419 -2.91 6.66 21.19
C GLU A 419 -4.00 6.62 20.11
N ILE A 420 -4.18 5.44 19.51
CA ILE A 420 -5.15 5.19 18.46
C ILE A 420 -5.99 4.00 18.86
N GLU A 421 -7.32 4.13 18.83
CA GLU A 421 -8.23 2.99 18.94
C GLU A 421 -9.11 2.90 17.69
N TRP A 422 -9.03 1.77 16.99
CA TRP A 422 -9.78 1.50 15.76
C TRP A 422 -10.59 0.22 15.86
N ARG A 423 -11.79 0.21 15.28
CA ARG A 423 -12.64 -0.98 15.15
C ARG A 423 -13.38 -1.02 13.83
N ALA A 424 -13.45 -2.20 13.23
CA ALA A 424 -14.29 -2.50 12.08
C ALA A 424 -15.78 -2.56 12.51
N ALA A 425 -16.67 -2.05 11.67
CA ALA A 425 -18.11 -2.20 11.88
C ALA A 425 -18.51 -3.68 11.80
N THR A 426 -19.40 -4.12 12.70
CA THR A 426 -19.77 -5.54 12.85
C THR A 426 -20.55 -6.08 11.65
N GLY A 427 -21.16 -5.21 10.85
CA GLY A 427 -21.94 -5.59 9.67
C GLY A 427 -22.17 -4.43 8.70
N VAL A 428 -22.59 -4.78 7.48
CA VAL A 428 -22.63 -3.86 6.33
C VAL A 428 -23.56 -2.64 6.47
N GLN A 429 -24.52 -2.69 7.41
CA GLN A 429 -25.41 -1.56 7.74
C GLN A 429 -25.14 -0.94 9.11
N ALA A 430 -24.21 -1.50 9.89
CA ALA A 430 -23.89 -1.01 11.21
C ALA A 430 -23.15 0.33 11.17
N ARG A 431 -23.22 1.07 12.28
CA ARG A 431 -22.47 2.31 12.56
C ARG A 431 -21.70 2.16 13.87
N ASP A 432 -21.22 0.95 14.14
CA ASP A 432 -20.45 0.58 15.32
C ASP A 432 -18.96 0.45 15.01
N GLY A 433 -18.54 0.68 13.76
CA GLY A 433 -17.14 0.94 13.44
C GLY A 433 -16.67 2.26 14.07
N GLY A 434 -15.37 2.38 14.32
CA GLY A 434 -14.84 3.52 15.07
C GLY A 434 -13.38 3.81 14.81
N LEU A 435 -13.01 5.09 14.93
CA LEU A 435 -11.62 5.53 15.09
C LEU A 435 -11.56 6.69 16.10
N LEU A 436 -10.84 6.48 17.19
CA LEU A 436 -10.46 7.52 18.15
C LEU A 436 -8.95 7.75 18.04
N PHE A 437 -8.56 9.02 18.09
CA PHE A 437 -7.17 9.45 18.11
C PHE A 437 -6.98 10.41 19.28
N VAL A 438 -5.95 10.17 20.07
CA VAL A 438 -5.64 10.87 21.31
C VAL A 438 -4.18 11.31 21.24
N VAL A 439 -3.93 12.57 21.62
CA VAL A 439 -2.58 13.12 21.78
C VAL A 439 -2.47 13.60 23.23
N ASP A 440 -1.47 13.12 23.95
CA ASP A 440 -1.19 13.44 25.36
C ASP A 440 -2.42 13.29 26.27
N ALA A 441 -3.08 12.12 26.18
CA ALA A 441 -4.34 11.81 26.87
C ALA A 441 -5.55 12.71 26.51
N HIS A 442 -5.46 13.56 25.48
CA HIS A 442 -6.56 14.40 25.01
C HIS A 442 -7.02 14.02 23.59
N PRO A 443 -8.30 13.67 23.39
CA PRO A 443 -8.84 13.34 22.07
C PRO A 443 -8.69 14.45 21.03
N ALA A 444 -8.41 14.07 19.78
CA ALA A 444 -8.44 14.93 18.60
C ALA A 444 -9.89 15.16 18.12
N GLY A 445 -10.77 15.63 19.02
CA GLY A 445 -12.22 15.65 18.81
C GLY A 445 -12.91 14.37 19.29
N GLY A 446 -14.18 14.18 18.93
CA GLY A 446 -14.90 12.94 19.24
C GLY A 446 -14.47 11.78 18.35
N ALA A 447 -14.73 10.55 18.81
CA ALA A 447 -14.54 9.35 18.00
C ALA A 447 -15.32 9.44 16.67
N LEU A 448 -14.72 8.97 15.58
CA LEU A 448 -15.34 8.92 14.27
C LEU A 448 -16.27 7.71 14.17
N ASP A 449 -17.57 7.91 13.91
CA ASP A 449 -18.51 6.82 13.60
C ASP A 449 -18.24 6.27 12.19
N LEU A 450 -17.71 5.06 12.08
CA LEU A 450 -17.31 4.47 10.80
C LEU A 450 -18.32 3.46 10.25
N ARG A 451 -18.49 3.48 8.93
CA ARG A 451 -19.11 2.39 8.16
C ARG A 451 -18.02 1.61 7.42
N ASN A 452 -17.20 0.90 8.19
CA ASN A 452 -16.03 0.12 7.74
C ASN A 452 -16.21 -1.41 7.97
N PRO A 453 -17.30 -2.05 7.48
CA PRO A 453 -17.44 -3.51 7.53
C PRO A 453 -16.36 -4.18 6.69
N GLY A 454 -15.88 -5.36 7.10
CA GLY A 454 -14.91 -6.15 6.34
C GLY A 454 -13.48 -5.60 6.29
N TRP A 455 -13.23 -4.41 6.83
CA TRP A 455 -11.87 -3.90 7.05
C TRP A 455 -11.16 -4.71 8.13
N ARG A 456 -9.84 -4.80 8.02
CA ARG A 456 -8.93 -5.56 8.90
C ARG A 456 -7.62 -4.81 9.05
N VAL A 457 -6.92 -5.03 10.16
CA VAL A 457 -5.52 -4.69 10.32
C VAL A 457 -4.73 -6.00 10.23
N ASP A 458 -4.08 -6.21 9.10
CA ASP A 458 -3.18 -7.34 8.85
C ASP A 458 -1.74 -6.92 9.25
N LEU A 459 -1.36 -5.67 8.92
CA LEU A 459 -0.09 -5.07 9.30
C LEU A 459 -0.22 -3.60 9.73
N VAL A 460 0.87 -3.12 10.33
CA VAL A 460 1.12 -1.74 10.75
C VAL A 460 2.47 -1.29 10.20
N ARG A 461 2.60 0.01 9.89
CA ARG A 461 3.84 0.70 9.51
C ARG A 461 4.03 1.92 10.39
N LEU A 462 5.24 2.12 10.91
CA LEU A 462 5.66 3.26 11.74
C LEU A 462 6.96 3.86 11.19
N GLY A 463 7.04 5.18 11.07
CA GLY A 463 8.18 5.91 10.46
C GLY A 463 7.69 6.94 9.45
N ALA A 464 8.53 7.39 8.53
CA ALA A 464 8.12 8.21 7.38
C ALA A 464 7.37 7.37 6.32
N VAL A 465 6.18 6.85 6.64
CA VAL A 465 5.41 5.91 5.81
C VAL A 465 4.99 6.49 4.45
N SER A 466 4.74 7.80 4.36
CA SER A 466 4.51 8.49 3.09
C SER A 466 4.89 9.97 3.17
N LEU A 467 5.76 10.40 2.26
CA LEU A 467 6.28 11.76 2.17
C LEU A 467 5.76 12.45 0.91
N ALA A 468 5.18 13.64 1.07
CA ALA A 468 4.55 14.35 -0.03
C ALA A 468 5.51 15.33 -0.72
N GLY A 469 6.44 14.79 -1.52
CA GLY A 469 7.44 15.58 -2.24
C GLY A 469 8.57 16.11 -1.35
N SER A 470 9.47 16.93 -1.91
CA SER A 470 10.73 17.36 -1.29
C SER A 470 10.59 18.44 -0.20
N TRP A 471 9.49 18.41 0.55
CA TRP A 471 9.11 19.47 1.50
C TRP A 471 9.18 19.05 2.96
N THR A 472 9.26 17.74 3.23
CA THR A 472 9.44 17.17 4.57
C THR A 472 10.91 16.78 4.73
N ARG A 473 11.65 17.34 5.71
CA ARG A 473 13.09 17.07 5.92
C ARG A 473 13.50 17.18 7.38
N GLY A 474 14.53 16.44 7.77
CA GLY A 474 15.04 16.37 9.14
C GLY A 474 14.65 15.04 9.81
N ASP A 475 15.02 14.88 11.07
CA ASP A 475 14.82 13.64 11.80
C ASP A 475 13.46 13.62 12.51
N TRP A 476 12.79 12.47 12.48
CA TRP A 476 11.64 12.15 13.32
C TRP A 476 12.01 11.06 14.31
N TYR A 477 11.57 11.20 15.56
CA TYR A 477 11.82 10.21 16.61
C TYR A 477 10.55 9.51 17.05
N PHE A 478 10.63 8.22 17.31
CA PHE A 478 9.53 7.38 17.79
C PHE A 478 10.00 6.44 18.89
N ASP A 479 9.13 6.16 19.86
CA ASP A 479 9.49 5.35 21.03
C ASP A 479 8.25 4.72 21.72
N GLU A 480 8.47 3.91 22.75
CA GLU A 480 7.47 3.23 23.60
C GLU A 480 6.30 2.64 22.81
N VAL A 481 6.61 1.89 21.75
CA VAL A 481 5.62 1.32 20.85
C VAL A 481 4.95 0.12 21.51
N ALA A 482 3.62 0.13 21.56
CA ALA A 482 2.83 -1.02 21.95
C ALA A 482 1.52 -1.08 21.17
N SER A 483 1.06 -2.28 20.85
CA SER A 483 -0.23 -2.53 20.22
C SER A 483 -0.97 -3.71 20.85
N TRP A 484 -2.30 -3.61 20.89
CA TRP A 484 -3.15 -4.59 21.55
C TRP A 484 -4.56 -4.66 20.96
N ARG A 485 -5.23 -5.79 21.18
CA ARG A 485 -6.66 -5.98 20.97
C ARG A 485 -7.42 -5.14 22.01
N PRO A 486 -8.38 -4.30 21.60
CA PRO A 486 -9.26 -3.61 22.54
C PRO A 486 -10.12 -4.60 23.34
N ASP A 487 -10.33 -4.31 24.63
CA ASP A 487 -11.28 -5.05 25.46
C ASP A 487 -12.71 -5.01 24.87
N VAL A 488 -13.33 -6.19 24.75
CA VAL A 488 -14.75 -6.54 24.54
C VAL A 488 -15.73 -5.39 24.15
N PRO A 489 -16.48 -5.50 23.04
CA PRO A 489 -17.15 -4.36 22.40
C PRO A 489 -18.19 -3.65 23.27
N GLY A 490 -17.95 -2.36 23.54
CA GLY A 490 -18.89 -1.51 24.28
C GLY A 490 -18.48 -0.06 24.53
N GLY A 491 -17.19 0.28 24.42
CA GLY A 491 -16.67 1.65 24.56
C GLY A 491 -16.07 2.20 23.26
N LEU A 492 -16.45 3.43 22.90
CA LEU A 492 -15.59 4.51 22.40
C LEU A 492 -16.14 5.83 22.98
#